data_AF-A0A7V6NHX4-F1
#
_entry.id   AF-A0A7V6NHX4-F1
#
_cell.length_a   1.000
_cell.length_b   1.000
_cell.length_c   1.000
_cell.angle_alpha   90.00
_cell.angle_beta   90.00
_cell.angle_gamma   90.00
#
_symmetry.space_group_name_H-M   'P 1'
#
loop_
_entity.id
_entity.type
_entity.pdbx_description
1 polymer ?
#
loop_
_entity_poly.entity_id
_entity_poly.type
_entity_poly.pdbx_seq_one_letter_code
_entity_poly.pdbx_strand_id
1 'polypeptide(L)'
;MKGTRTIILITMLCVSLLTASVAFAQNNAISEGGRFKAIANEKQLETLNRLYNTDISFGELVEAAYPEAMEYIPAQALQNMYKTKVIWPNQDTPSNTESTTQQADVTPQQVILVGHESNISPGQTIDFDSGSRVWLPYPTYKIPYMSVLSTLEREGVGIVASAFEIDTNTNAVSASSSYRNPASDKYRTVGYHNGDYPPNHVPQSYSTVTSTSWKQAP
;
A
#
# COMPACT_ATOMS: atom_id res chain seq x y z
N MET A 1 15.43 -27.87 -58.21
CA MET A 1 14.87 -26.73 -57.44
C MET A 1 13.80 -27.22 -56.46
N LYS A 2 14.16 -27.60 -55.22
CA LYS A 2 13.22 -27.93 -54.13
C LYS A 2 13.82 -27.62 -52.74
N GLY A 3 14.78 -26.69 -52.65
CA GLY A 3 15.52 -26.41 -51.40
C GLY A 3 15.21 -25.05 -50.75
N THR A 4 14.59 -24.11 -51.48
CA THR A 4 14.54 -22.71 -51.04
C THR A 4 13.21 -22.30 -50.39
N ARG A 5 12.15 -23.10 -50.54
CA ARG A 5 10.81 -22.76 -50.01
C ARG A 5 10.58 -23.21 -48.57
N THR A 6 11.31 -24.22 -48.09
CA THR A 6 11.11 -24.78 -46.74
C THR A 6 11.80 -23.95 -45.65
N ILE A 7 12.89 -23.25 -45.98
CA ILE A 7 13.68 -22.48 -45.00
C ILE A 7 12.98 -21.16 -44.61
N ILE A 8 12.22 -20.56 -45.54
CA ILE A 8 11.48 -19.31 -45.29
C ILE A 8 10.28 -19.54 -44.34
N LEU A 9 9.64 -20.72 -44.39
CA LEU A 9 8.52 -21.02 -43.48
C LEU A 9 8.97 -21.26 -42.03
N ILE A 10 10.18 -21.78 -41.81
CA ILE A 10 10.68 -22.06 -40.44
C ILE A 10 11.16 -20.76 -39.77
N THR A 11 11.71 -19.81 -40.52
CA THR A 11 12.12 -18.50 -39.96
C THR A 11 10.95 -17.57 -39.68
N MET A 12 9.85 -17.65 -40.43
CA MET A 12 8.62 -16.89 -40.11
C MET A 12 7.88 -17.42 -38.87
N LEU A 13 8.04 -18.70 -38.51
CA LEU A 13 7.43 -19.27 -37.30
C LEU A 13 8.15 -18.84 -36.02
N CYS A 14 9.46 -18.54 -36.08
CA CYS A 14 10.25 -18.10 -34.93
C CYS A 14 10.05 -16.63 -34.56
N VAL A 15 9.55 -15.77 -35.48
CA VAL A 15 9.29 -14.35 -35.18
C VAL A 15 7.87 -14.15 -34.61
N SER A 16 6.93 -15.05 -34.87
CA SER A 16 5.60 -15.03 -34.23
C SER A 16 5.57 -15.56 -32.79
N LEU A 17 6.67 -16.15 -32.31
CA LEU A 17 6.82 -16.62 -30.92
C LEU A 17 7.42 -15.55 -29.97
N LEU A 18 7.77 -14.38 -30.49
CA LEU A 18 8.35 -13.26 -29.72
C LEU A 18 7.32 -12.23 -29.24
N THR A 19 6.02 -12.42 -29.55
CA THR A 19 4.93 -11.70 -28.90
C THR A 19 4.19 -12.61 -27.92
N ALA A 20 4.92 -13.50 -27.23
CA ALA A 20 4.47 -13.93 -25.92
C ALA A 20 4.38 -12.64 -25.09
N SER A 21 3.20 -12.02 -25.12
CA SER A 21 2.78 -11.07 -24.11
C SER A 21 3.22 -11.68 -22.81
N VAL A 22 4.17 -11.01 -22.15
CA VAL A 22 4.46 -11.25 -20.76
C VAL A 22 3.14 -10.94 -20.09
N ALA A 23 2.32 -11.97 -19.89
CA ALA A 23 1.16 -11.89 -19.04
C ALA A 23 1.76 -11.70 -17.65
N PHE A 24 2.08 -10.46 -17.32
CA PHE A 24 2.25 -10.04 -15.95
C PHE A 24 1.04 -10.60 -15.24
N ALA A 25 1.26 -11.48 -14.26
CA ALA A 25 0.19 -12.02 -13.44
C ALA A 25 -0.65 -10.82 -12.97
N GLN A 26 -1.85 -10.68 -13.53
CA GLN A 26 -2.75 -9.60 -13.17
C GLN A 26 -2.94 -9.73 -11.66
N ASN A 27 -2.50 -8.70 -10.95
CA ASN A 27 -2.93 -8.49 -9.58
C ASN A 27 -4.47 -8.51 -9.55
N ASN A 28 -5.04 -8.97 -8.44
CA ASN A 28 -6.49 -8.86 -8.23
C ASN A 28 -6.81 -7.40 -7.91
N ALA A 29 -6.75 -6.55 -8.95
CA ALA A 29 -7.05 -5.14 -8.87
C ALA A 29 -8.56 -4.93 -9.10
N ILE A 30 -9.21 -4.20 -8.18
CA ILE A 30 -10.62 -3.81 -8.31
C ILE A 30 -10.69 -2.30 -8.20
N SER A 31 -11.35 -1.65 -9.17
CA SER A 31 -11.51 -0.20 -9.21
C SER A 31 -12.97 0.22 -9.44
N GLU A 32 -13.50 1.10 -8.61
CA GLU A 32 -14.83 1.71 -8.77
C GLU A 32 -14.86 3.07 -8.05
N GLY A 33 -15.35 4.13 -8.72
CA GLY A 33 -15.73 5.38 -8.04
C GLY A 33 -14.62 6.09 -7.22
N GLY A 34 -13.35 5.98 -7.62
CA GLY A 34 -12.22 6.56 -6.88
C GLY A 34 -11.60 5.63 -5.82
N ARG A 35 -12.10 4.40 -5.71
CA ARG A 35 -11.51 3.32 -4.93
C ARG A 35 -10.63 2.45 -5.82
N PHE A 36 -9.49 2.03 -5.30
CA PHE A 36 -8.64 1.01 -5.91
C PHE A 36 -8.12 0.07 -4.82
N LYS A 37 -8.15 -1.24 -5.09
CA LYS A 37 -7.62 -2.28 -4.21
C LYS A 37 -6.67 -3.16 -5.01
N ALA A 38 -5.54 -3.57 -4.43
CA ALA A 38 -4.63 -4.56 -4.99
C ALA A 38 -4.04 -5.48 -3.90
N ILE A 39 -3.73 -6.71 -4.28
CA ILE A 39 -2.93 -7.65 -3.48
C ILE A 39 -1.60 -7.86 -4.22
N ALA A 40 -0.49 -7.77 -3.49
CA ALA A 40 0.84 -7.92 -4.06
C ALA A 40 1.08 -9.33 -4.61
N ASN A 41 1.54 -9.43 -5.85
CA ASN A 41 2.13 -10.65 -6.40
C ASN A 41 3.62 -10.78 -6.02
N GLU A 42 4.28 -11.86 -6.44
CA GLU A 42 5.69 -12.14 -6.13
C GLU A 42 6.63 -10.98 -6.51
N LYS A 43 6.49 -10.41 -7.71
CA LYS A 43 7.34 -9.29 -8.17
C LYS A 43 7.14 -8.02 -7.32
N GLN A 44 5.90 -7.77 -6.90
CA GLN A 44 5.58 -6.63 -6.02
C GLN A 44 6.15 -6.86 -4.61
N LEU A 45 6.09 -8.09 -4.09
CA LEU A 45 6.72 -8.46 -2.82
C LEU A 45 8.26 -8.36 -2.87
N GLU A 46 8.89 -8.80 -3.97
CA GLU A 46 10.34 -8.61 -4.19
C GLU A 46 10.71 -7.12 -4.17
N THR A 47 9.89 -6.29 -4.83
CA THR A 47 10.07 -4.84 -4.85
C THR A 47 9.92 -4.22 -3.47
N LEU A 48 8.87 -4.58 -2.72
CA LEU A 48 8.65 -4.14 -1.35
C LEU A 48 9.82 -4.51 -0.43
N ASN A 49 10.29 -5.77 -0.48
CA ASN A 49 11.43 -6.21 0.33
C ASN A 49 12.74 -5.50 -0.04
N ARG A 50 12.98 -5.25 -1.34
CA ARG A 50 14.16 -4.51 -1.79
C ARG A 50 14.17 -3.06 -1.30
N LEU A 51 12.99 -2.44 -1.19
CA LEU A 51 12.84 -1.06 -0.75
C LEU A 51 12.74 -0.92 0.78
N TYR A 52 12.52 -2.01 1.49
CA TYR A 52 12.41 -2.00 2.94
C TYR A 52 13.67 -1.43 3.62
N ASN A 53 13.48 -0.57 4.63
CA ASN A 53 14.56 0.18 5.30
C ASN A 53 15.38 1.13 4.41
N THR A 54 14.94 1.44 3.19
CA THR A 54 15.59 2.46 2.34
C THR A 54 15.01 3.85 2.60
N ASP A 55 15.79 4.89 2.28
CA ASP A 55 15.32 6.28 2.32
C ASP A 55 14.49 6.59 1.06
N ILE A 56 13.18 6.38 1.16
CA ILE A 56 12.22 6.52 0.07
C ILE A 56 10.98 7.26 0.56
N SER A 57 10.32 7.99 -0.34
CA SER A 57 8.99 8.55 -0.09
C SER A 57 7.89 7.50 -0.22
N PHE A 58 6.72 7.75 0.38
CA PHE A 58 5.58 6.87 0.23
C PHE A 58 5.09 6.84 -1.23
N GLY A 59 5.21 7.96 -1.95
CA GLY A 59 4.93 8.05 -3.38
C GLY A 59 5.80 7.11 -4.21
N GLU A 60 7.12 7.15 -4.00
CA GLU A 60 8.06 6.26 -4.70
C GLU A 60 7.84 4.78 -4.32
N LEU A 61 7.47 4.48 -3.06
CA LEU A 61 7.13 3.11 -2.65
C LEU A 61 5.89 2.58 -3.40
N VAL A 62 4.83 3.37 -3.47
CA VAL A 62 3.58 2.99 -4.16
C VAL A 62 3.80 2.91 -5.66
N GLU A 63 4.52 3.85 -6.27
CA GLU A 63 4.85 3.81 -7.69
C GLU A 63 5.62 2.54 -8.07
N ALA A 64 6.57 2.13 -7.24
CA ALA A 64 7.38 0.95 -7.50
C ALA A 64 6.61 -0.37 -7.26
N ALA A 65 5.83 -0.45 -6.17
CA ALA A 65 5.16 -1.69 -5.77
C ALA A 65 3.74 -1.86 -6.34
N TYR A 66 3.03 -0.76 -6.59
CA TYR A 66 1.64 -0.72 -7.06
C TYR A 66 1.47 0.34 -8.16
N PRO A 67 2.18 0.24 -9.29
CA PRO A 67 2.15 1.25 -10.34
C PRO A 67 0.74 1.46 -10.91
N GLU A 68 -0.14 0.46 -10.85
CA GLU A 68 -1.53 0.56 -11.31
C GLU A 68 -2.36 1.51 -10.43
N ALA A 69 -1.97 1.72 -9.17
CA ALA A 69 -2.68 2.64 -8.29
C ALA A 69 -2.50 4.11 -8.70
N MET A 70 -1.42 4.43 -9.42
CA MET A 70 -1.03 5.81 -9.74
C MET A 70 -2.10 6.55 -10.57
N GLU A 71 -2.88 5.83 -11.37
CA GLU A 71 -3.99 6.40 -12.15
C GLU A 71 -5.19 6.84 -11.30
N TYR A 72 -5.29 6.33 -10.07
CA TYR A 72 -6.42 6.54 -9.17
C TYR A 72 -6.11 7.51 -8.02
N ILE A 73 -4.83 7.88 -7.85
CA ILE A 73 -4.39 8.81 -6.82
C ILE A 73 -4.56 10.25 -7.33
N PRO A 74 -5.34 11.11 -6.65
CA PRO A 74 -5.45 12.51 -7.02
C PRO A 74 -4.09 13.21 -7.06
N ALA A 75 -3.87 14.12 -8.03
CA ALA A 75 -2.56 14.75 -8.23
C ALA A 75 -1.99 15.44 -6.98
N GLN A 76 -2.84 16.10 -6.18
CA GLN A 76 -2.42 16.72 -4.91
C GLN A 76 -1.98 15.67 -3.88
N ALA A 77 -2.72 14.56 -3.77
CA ALA A 77 -2.39 13.45 -2.91
C ALA A 77 -1.06 12.83 -3.30
N LEU A 78 -0.85 12.62 -4.61
CA LEU A 78 0.38 12.07 -5.13
C LEU A 78 1.59 12.98 -4.80
N GLN A 79 1.45 14.30 -4.96
CA GLN A 79 2.49 15.25 -4.56
C GLN A 79 2.79 15.20 -3.06
N ASN A 80 1.77 15.02 -2.21
CA ASN A 80 1.96 14.86 -0.78
C ASN A 80 2.69 13.55 -0.46
N MET A 81 2.32 12.45 -1.12
CA MET A 81 2.96 11.15 -0.96
C MET A 81 4.46 11.19 -1.32
N TYR A 82 4.86 11.90 -2.38
CA TYR A 82 6.27 12.07 -2.74
C TYR A 82 7.07 12.94 -1.74
N LYS A 83 6.40 13.79 -0.95
CA LYS A 83 7.06 14.58 0.12
C LYS A 83 7.15 13.83 1.44
N THR A 84 6.29 12.83 1.64
CA THR A 84 6.23 12.03 2.87
C THR A 84 7.25 10.90 2.82
N LYS A 85 8.21 10.88 3.74
CA LYS A 85 9.13 9.74 3.92
C LYS A 85 8.43 8.55 4.56
N VAL A 86 8.81 7.34 4.14
CA VAL A 86 8.33 6.11 4.78
C VAL A 86 9.02 5.95 6.14
N ILE A 87 8.22 5.72 7.18
CA ILE A 87 8.72 5.39 8.52
C ILE A 87 8.72 3.87 8.64
N TRP A 88 9.89 3.24 8.69
CA TRP A 88 9.99 1.79 8.82
C TRP A 88 9.92 1.36 10.29
N PRO A 89 9.16 0.31 10.65
CA PRO A 89 8.92 -0.10 12.04
C PRO A 89 10.16 -0.61 12.80
N ASN A 90 11.30 -0.79 12.13
CA ASN A 90 12.57 -1.22 12.73
C ASN A 90 13.60 -0.10 12.87
N GLN A 91 13.30 1.12 12.40
CA GLN A 91 14.10 2.28 12.77
C GLN A 91 13.66 2.72 14.16
N ASP A 92 14.63 3.03 15.04
CA ASP A 92 14.41 3.69 16.32
C ASP A 92 13.67 5.00 16.07
N THR A 93 12.35 4.91 15.94
CA THR A 93 11.49 6.03 15.64
C THR A 93 11.16 6.64 16.99
N PRO A 94 11.55 7.89 17.27
CA PRO A 94 11.07 8.60 18.44
C PRO A 94 9.54 8.56 18.42
N SER A 95 8.96 8.19 19.56
CA SER A 95 7.52 8.28 19.80
C SER A 95 7.01 9.64 19.35
N ASN A 96 6.01 9.66 18.46
CA ASN A 96 5.20 10.79 18.03
C ASN A 96 5.90 12.14 18.01
N THR A 97 6.39 12.58 16.84
CA THR A 97 6.44 14.02 16.58
C THR A 97 5.13 14.43 15.93
N GLU A 98 4.10 14.65 16.75
CA GLU A 98 3.12 15.67 16.39
C GLU A 98 3.92 16.95 16.19
N SER A 99 4.10 17.37 14.95
CA SER A 99 4.70 18.67 14.67
C SER A 99 3.69 19.73 15.04
N THR A 100 3.64 20.09 16.32
CA THR A 100 2.99 21.32 16.78
C THR A 100 3.83 22.49 16.27
N THR A 101 3.59 22.89 15.02
CA THR A 101 4.03 24.19 14.54
C THR A 101 3.03 25.24 15.00
N GLN A 102 3.60 26.36 15.40
CA GLN A 102 3.01 27.41 16.21
C GLN A 102 1.78 28.06 15.58
N GLN A 103 0.77 28.24 16.43
CA GLN A 103 -0.24 29.30 16.48
C GLN A 103 -0.29 30.26 15.27
N ALA A 104 -1.19 29.96 14.32
CA ALA A 104 -1.81 30.94 13.44
C ALA A 104 -3.21 31.27 13.98
N ASP A 105 -3.65 32.51 13.78
CA ASP A 105 -4.95 33.07 14.24
C ASP A 105 -6.09 32.04 14.24
N VAL A 106 -6.64 31.77 15.43
CA VAL A 106 -7.62 30.70 15.66
C VAL A 106 -8.99 31.12 15.12
N THR A 107 -9.20 30.88 13.83
CA THR A 107 -10.55 30.58 13.35
C THR A 107 -10.92 29.19 13.88
N PRO A 108 -12.14 28.94 14.39
CA PRO A 108 -12.53 27.60 14.84
C PRO A 108 -12.44 26.62 13.67
N GLN A 109 -11.37 25.82 13.60
CA GLN A 109 -11.27 24.71 12.67
C GLN A 109 -12.05 23.53 13.25
N GLN A 110 -12.83 22.86 12.42
CA GLN A 110 -13.50 21.62 12.78
C GLN A 110 -12.44 20.59 13.17
N VAL A 111 -12.55 20.00 14.36
CA VAL A 111 -11.63 18.93 14.80
C VAL A 111 -11.92 17.67 13.99
N ILE A 112 -10.91 17.20 13.25
CA ILE A 112 -10.98 15.96 12.49
C ILE A 112 -9.98 14.98 13.08
N LEU A 113 -10.46 13.86 13.62
CA LEU A 113 -9.64 12.78 14.14
C LEU A 113 -9.80 11.55 13.26
N VAL A 114 -8.68 11.00 12.81
CA VAL A 114 -8.62 9.72 12.08
C VAL A 114 -7.96 8.69 13.00
N GLY A 115 -8.62 7.55 13.20
CA GLY A 115 -8.06 6.40 13.89
C GLY A 115 -7.42 5.44 12.90
N HIS A 116 -6.32 4.82 13.32
CA HIS A 116 -5.54 3.90 12.50
C HIS A 116 -5.31 2.61 13.27
N GLU A 117 -5.37 1.48 12.59
CA GLU A 117 -5.19 0.17 13.21
C GLU A 117 -4.56 -0.85 12.26
N SER A 118 -3.91 -1.85 12.85
CA SER A 118 -3.46 -3.06 12.18
C SER A 118 -3.84 -4.26 13.01
N ASN A 119 -4.33 -5.31 12.35
CA ASN A 119 -4.84 -6.51 12.97
C ASN A 119 -4.20 -7.75 12.32
N ILE A 120 -4.07 -8.81 13.12
CA ILE A 120 -3.59 -10.11 12.68
C ILE A 120 -4.33 -11.23 13.40
N SER A 121 -4.86 -12.17 12.62
CA SER A 121 -5.46 -13.43 13.06
C SER A 121 -4.59 -14.60 12.61
N PRO A 122 -3.70 -15.11 13.49
CA PRO A 122 -2.79 -16.19 13.13
C PRO A 122 -3.51 -17.54 13.05
N GLY A 123 -3.15 -18.33 12.05
CA GLY A 123 -3.67 -19.67 11.78
C GLY A 123 -2.86 -20.37 10.70
N GLN A 124 -3.37 -21.51 10.21
CA GLN A 124 -2.80 -22.16 9.00
C GLN A 124 -2.90 -21.24 7.77
N THR A 125 -3.95 -20.42 7.74
CA THR A 125 -4.02 -19.20 6.96
C THR A 125 -3.98 -18.05 7.95
N ILE A 126 -3.13 -17.06 7.70
CA ILE A 126 -3.02 -15.84 8.48
C ILE A 126 -3.85 -14.78 7.77
N ASP A 127 -4.87 -14.27 8.44
CA ASP A 127 -5.61 -13.10 7.97
C ASP A 127 -5.00 -11.85 8.59
N PHE A 128 -4.80 -10.84 7.75
CA PHE A 128 -4.23 -9.57 8.17
C PHE A 128 -4.95 -8.39 7.52
N ASP A 129 -5.02 -7.29 8.25
CA ASP A 129 -5.57 -6.04 7.74
C ASP A 129 -4.95 -4.83 8.43
N SER A 130 -5.01 -3.71 7.73
CA SER A 130 -4.78 -2.39 8.30
C SER A 130 -5.87 -1.45 7.84
N GLY A 131 -6.31 -0.55 8.71
CA GLY A 131 -7.45 0.34 8.47
C GLY A 131 -7.19 1.78 8.90
N SER A 132 -7.88 2.70 8.25
CA SER A 132 -8.00 4.09 8.69
C SER A 132 -9.45 4.50 8.64
N ARG A 133 -9.93 5.17 9.69
CA ARG A 133 -11.32 5.62 9.79
C ARG A 133 -11.43 6.97 10.48
N VAL A 134 -12.33 7.82 10.00
CA VAL A 134 -12.69 9.04 10.73
C VAL A 134 -13.35 8.64 12.04
N TRP A 135 -12.83 9.11 13.16
CA TRP A 135 -13.43 8.96 14.48
C TRP A 135 -14.28 10.18 14.84
N LEU A 136 -13.80 11.37 14.50
CA LEU A 136 -14.54 12.62 14.68
C LEU A 136 -14.38 13.50 13.44
N PRO A 137 -15.45 14.08 12.88
CA PRO A 137 -16.86 13.79 13.13
C PRO A 137 -17.34 12.56 12.33
N TYR A 138 -17.53 11.42 13.02
CA TYR A 138 -18.12 10.22 12.41
C TYR A 138 -19.66 10.22 12.55
N PRO A 139 -20.44 9.65 11.61
CA PRO A 139 -20.04 9.00 10.34
C PRO A 139 -20.10 9.91 9.11
N THR A 140 -20.50 11.16 9.27
CA THR A 140 -20.89 12.05 8.16
C THR A 140 -19.71 12.72 7.46
N TYR A 141 -18.55 12.80 8.13
CA TYR A 141 -17.38 13.42 7.57
C TYR A 141 -16.57 12.45 6.71
N LYS A 142 -16.14 12.94 5.55
CA LYS A 142 -15.40 12.19 4.55
C LYS A 142 -14.06 12.88 4.31
N ILE A 143 -13.00 12.10 4.30
CA ILE A 143 -11.66 12.54 3.94
C ILE A 143 -11.53 12.48 2.41
N PRO A 144 -11.05 13.55 1.75
CA PRO A 144 -10.87 13.59 0.30
C PRO A 144 -10.09 12.41 -0.27
N TYR A 145 -9.04 11.98 0.43
CA TYR A 145 -8.19 10.86 0.03
C TYR A 145 -7.68 10.10 1.24
N MET A 146 -7.81 8.78 1.19
CA MET A 146 -7.15 7.86 2.13
C MET A 146 -6.46 6.74 1.35
N SER A 147 -5.34 6.28 1.89
CA SER A 147 -4.62 5.11 1.39
C SER A 147 -4.03 4.32 2.55
N VAL A 148 -4.08 3.00 2.42
CA VAL A 148 -3.50 2.07 3.39
C VAL A 148 -2.75 0.98 2.66
N LEU A 149 -1.47 0.83 2.99
CA LEU A 149 -0.65 -0.32 2.65
C LEU A 149 -0.56 -1.22 3.88
N SER A 150 -1.15 -2.41 3.83
CA SER A 150 -0.99 -3.43 4.86
C SER A 150 0.03 -4.46 4.40
N THR A 151 0.99 -4.76 5.25
CA THR A 151 2.04 -5.77 5.00
C THR A 151 1.99 -6.82 6.10
N LEU A 152 2.17 -8.07 5.71
CA LEU A 152 2.43 -9.18 6.62
C LEU A 152 3.92 -9.46 6.60
N GLU A 153 4.59 -9.26 7.73
CA GLU A 153 6.00 -9.54 7.91
C GLU A 153 6.19 -10.86 8.64
N ARG A 154 7.18 -11.65 8.21
CA ARG A 154 7.67 -12.86 8.87
C ARG A 154 9.02 -12.58 9.52
N GLU A 155 9.17 -12.96 10.79
CA GLU A 155 10.39 -12.74 11.58
C GLU A 155 11.60 -13.35 10.87
N GLY A 156 12.66 -12.55 10.66
CA GLY A 156 13.89 -12.97 9.99
C GLY A 156 13.82 -13.13 8.46
N VAL A 157 12.64 -12.95 7.85
CA VAL A 157 12.46 -13.10 6.39
C VAL A 157 12.10 -11.78 5.71
N GLY A 158 11.19 -11.00 6.28
CA GLY A 158 10.68 -9.76 5.67
C GLY A 158 9.21 -9.84 5.29
N ILE A 159 8.78 -9.05 4.30
CA ILE A 159 7.39 -8.96 3.86
C ILE A 159 7.05 -10.20 3.02
N VAL A 160 6.04 -10.96 3.45
CA VAL A 160 5.59 -12.20 2.78
C VAL A 160 4.23 -12.08 2.10
N ALA A 161 3.44 -11.07 2.48
CA ALA A 161 2.19 -10.73 1.81
C ALA A 161 1.91 -9.24 1.98
N SER A 162 1.15 -8.65 1.05
CA SER A 162 0.74 -7.26 1.18
C SER A 162 -0.54 -6.97 0.41
N ALA A 163 -1.34 -6.05 0.96
CA ALA A 163 -2.53 -5.49 0.34
C ALA A 163 -2.43 -3.96 0.35
N PHE A 164 -2.87 -3.33 -0.73
CA PHE A 164 -2.94 -1.88 -0.84
C PHE A 164 -4.36 -1.48 -1.21
N GLU A 165 -4.89 -0.46 -0.53
CA GLU A 165 -6.20 0.09 -0.83
C GLU A 165 -6.18 1.61 -0.72
N ILE A 166 -6.83 2.26 -1.68
CA ILE A 166 -7.09 3.70 -1.67
C ILE A 166 -8.59 3.92 -1.85
N ASP A 167 -9.06 5.05 -1.33
CA ASP A 167 -10.43 5.51 -1.55
C ASP A 167 -10.50 7.04 -1.45
N THR A 168 -11.47 7.63 -2.14
CA THR A 168 -11.68 9.08 -2.18
C THR A 168 -13.04 9.44 -1.61
N ASN A 169 -13.13 10.58 -0.93
CA ASN A 169 -14.35 11.03 -0.27
C ASN A 169 -14.97 9.92 0.61
N THR A 170 -14.12 9.28 1.42
CA THR A 170 -14.50 8.16 2.27
C THR A 170 -14.36 8.51 3.75
N ASN A 171 -15.11 7.84 4.62
CA ASN A 171 -14.91 7.91 6.06
C ASN A 171 -14.04 6.75 6.58
N ALA A 172 -13.74 5.75 5.76
CA ALA A 172 -12.85 4.66 6.12
C ALA A 172 -12.26 3.94 4.89
N VAL A 173 -11.04 3.43 5.03
CA VAL A 173 -10.39 2.53 4.06
C VAL A 173 -9.70 1.40 4.81
N SER A 174 -9.69 0.19 4.26
CA SER A 174 -9.03 -0.96 4.88
C SER A 174 -8.42 -1.86 3.83
N ALA A 175 -7.12 -2.10 3.92
CA ALA A 175 -6.41 -3.04 3.07
C ALA A 175 -6.25 -4.37 3.81
N SER A 176 -6.76 -5.45 3.23
CA SER A 176 -6.77 -6.78 3.85
C SER A 176 -6.48 -7.88 2.85
N SER A 177 -5.84 -8.95 3.35
CA SER A 177 -5.59 -10.18 2.59
C SER A 177 -5.32 -11.35 3.55
N SER A 178 -5.08 -12.52 2.98
CA SER A 178 -4.79 -13.77 3.67
C SER A 178 -3.52 -14.39 3.12
N TYR A 179 -2.73 -15.03 3.97
CA TYR A 179 -1.49 -15.72 3.59
C TYR A 179 -1.47 -17.14 4.14
N ARG A 180 -1.25 -18.13 3.27
CA ARG A 180 -1.08 -19.52 3.72
C ARG A 180 0.29 -19.67 4.38
N ASN A 181 0.29 -19.97 5.67
CA ASN A 181 1.51 -20.10 6.46
C ASN A 181 2.22 -21.43 6.16
N PRO A 182 3.47 -21.44 5.67
CA PRO A 182 4.20 -22.67 5.41
C PRO A 182 4.88 -23.30 6.64
N ALA A 183 5.02 -22.60 7.77
CA ALA A 183 5.76 -23.10 8.95
C ALA A 183 5.38 -22.40 10.27
N SER A 184 5.71 -23.00 11.42
CA SER A 184 5.45 -22.38 12.73
C SER A 184 6.44 -21.23 12.98
N ASP A 185 6.17 -20.06 12.41
CA ASP A 185 6.95 -18.84 12.55
C ASP A 185 6.17 -17.72 13.23
N LYS A 186 6.88 -16.65 13.60
CA LYS A 186 6.27 -15.41 14.06
C LYS A 186 5.99 -14.46 12.92
N TYR A 187 4.81 -13.86 12.97
CA TYR A 187 4.33 -12.88 12.01
C TYR A 187 3.83 -11.62 12.71
N ARG A 188 3.92 -10.48 12.04
CA ARG A 188 3.25 -9.24 12.44
C ARG A 188 2.64 -8.56 11.23
N THR A 189 1.61 -7.77 11.47
CA THR A 189 1.03 -6.89 10.45
C THR A 189 1.51 -5.48 10.68
N VAL A 190 1.93 -4.81 9.61
CA VAL A 190 2.34 -3.41 9.61
C VAL A 190 1.51 -2.66 8.59
N GLY A 191 0.83 -1.61 9.06
CA GLY A 191 0.00 -0.72 8.27
C GLY A 191 0.68 0.63 8.07
N TYR A 192 0.80 1.07 6.82
CA TYR A 192 1.23 2.41 6.45
C TYR A 192 0.01 3.20 5.99
N HIS A 193 -0.35 4.24 6.73
CA HIS A 193 -1.58 4.98 6.57
C HIS A 193 -1.27 6.39 6.10
N ASN A 194 -1.85 6.80 4.97
CA ASN A 194 -1.68 8.14 4.42
C ASN A 194 -3.03 8.71 4.01
N GLY A 195 -3.22 10.01 4.17
CA GLY A 195 -4.41 10.67 3.66
C GLY A 195 -4.29 12.19 3.70
N ASP A 196 -5.19 12.84 3.00
CA ASP A 196 -5.22 14.30 2.87
C ASP A 196 -6.48 14.86 3.49
N TYR A 197 -6.31 15.83 4.39
CA TYR A 197 -7.43 16.60 4.90
C TYR A 197 -7.96 17.57 3.82
N PRO A 198 -9.18 18.11 3.99
CA PRO A 198 -9.70 19.09 3.05
C PRO A 198 -8.84 20.35 2.93
N PRO A 199 -9.02 21.11 1.82
CA PRO A 199 -8.31 22.36 1.62
C PRO A 199 -8.41 23.28 2.85
N ASN A 200 -7.29 23.90 3.20
CA ASN A 200 -7.12 24.81 4.35
C ASN A 200 -7.13 24.17 5.74
N HIS A 201 -7.26 22.84 5.87
CA HIS A 201 -6.97 22.16 7.14
C HIS A 201 -5.46 22.15 7.42
N VAL A 202 -5.08 22.28 8.70
CA VAL A 202 -3.68 22.22 9.15
C VAL A 202 -3.55 21.11 10.20
N PRO A 203 -2.72 20.07 9.98
CA PRO A 203 -1.90 19.81 8.79
C PRO A 203 -2.74 19.45 7.55
N GLN A 204 -2.17 19.60 6.35
CA GLN A 204 -2.87 19.30 5.09
C GLN A 204 -2.99 17.79 4.80
N SER A 205 -2.13 16.98 5.39
CA SER A 205 -2.11 15.54 5.26
C SER A 205 -1.65 14.88 6.55
N TYR A 206 -1.84 13.56 6.63
CA TYR A 206 -1.29 12.73 7.69
C TYR A 206 -0.55 11.54 7.08
N SER A 207 0.44 11.06 7.83
CA SER A 207 1.14 9.81 7.59
C SER A 207 1.43 9.17 8.94
N THR A 208 1.06 7.91 9.10
CA THR A 208 1.30 7.16 10.32
C THR A 208 1.50 5.69 10.03
N VAL A 209 2.14 5.00 10.97
CA VAL A 209 2.43 3.58 10.88
C VAL A 209 1.90 2.90 12.12
N THR A 210 1.18 1.79 11.92
CA THR A 210 0.73 0.91 12.99
C THR A 210 1.34 -0.46 12.81
N SER A 211 1.55 -1.18 13.91
CA SER A 211 2.03 -2.56 13.85
C SER A 211 1.44 -3.39 14.98
N THR A 212 1.12 -4.64 14.69
CA THR A 212 0.83 -5.62 15.75
C THR A 212 2.13 -6.05 16.43
N SER A 213 2.03 -6.60 17.64
CA SER A 213 3.11 -7.44 18.16
C SER A 213 3.32 -8.65 17.26
N TRP A 214 4.53 -9.23 17.34
CA TRP A 214 4.82 -10.52 16.74
C TRP A 214 3.94 -11.61 17.37
N LYS A 215 3.20 -12.36 16.54
CA LYS A 215 2.39 -13.50 16.96
C LYS A 215 2.88 -14.78 16.30
N GLN A 216 2.96 -15.84 17.09
CA GLN A 216 3.26 -17.18 16.59
C GLN A 216 2.06 -17.70 15.78
N ALA A 217 2.29 -18.15 14.55
CA ALA A 217 1.32 -18.92 13.78
C ALA A 217 1.57 -20.43 13.98
N PRO A 218 0.51 -21.25 14.09
CA PRO A 218 0.62 -22.68 14.31
C PRO A 218 1.21 -23.42 13.10
#